data_AF-A0AAE2BQL9-F1
#
_entry.id   AF-A0AAE2BQL9-F1
#
_cell.length_a   1.000
_cell.length_b   1.000
_cell.length_c   1.000
_cell.angle_alpha   90.00
_cell.angle_beta   90.00
_cell.angle_gamma   90.00
#
_symmetry.space_group_name_H-M   'P 1'
#
loop_
_entity.id
_entity.type
_entity.pdbx_description
1 polymer ?
#
loop_
_entity_poly.entity_id
_entity_poly.type
_entity_poly.pdbx_seq_one_letter_code
_entity_poly.pdbx_strand_id
1 'polypeptide(L)'
;MAPTDEERTTFHTPKGIYRYKLIPFGLKNADTTYQKAMQRIFDDMLHKNVECYVDDLVVKSKKREDHFHDFFRPCCDREEPLLRSLLVRSVSLSLVGKYICCDIAVVPFQ
;
A
#
# COMPACT_ATOMS: atom_id res chain seq x y z
N MET A 1 -6.12 -4.04 12.55
CA MET A 1 -5.97 -3.50 13.92
C MET A 1 -6.34 -4.60 14.90
N ALA A 2 -5.59 -4.82 15.98
CA ALA A 2 -6.07 -5.76 17.00
C ALA A 2 -7.32 -5.17 17.66
N PRO A 3 -8.33 -5.98 18.03
CA PRO A 3 -9.56 -5.48 18.64
C PRO A 3 -9.31 -4.69 19.93
N THR A 4 -8.24 -5.00 20.66
CA THR A 4 -7.78 -4.27 21.85
C THR A 4 -7.21 -2.88 21.56
N ASP A 5 -6.65 -2.66 20.36
CA ASP A 5 -6.11 -1.36 19.95
C ASP A 5 -7.19 -0.45 19.34
N GLU A 6 -8.34 -1.01 18.96
CA GLU A 6 -9.47 -0.29 18.41
C GLU A 6 -10.13 0.62 19.46
N GLU A 7 -10.23 0.18 20.71
CA GLU A 7 -10.75 0.97 21.82
C GLU A 7 -9.85 2.16 22.15
N ARG A 8 -8.53 2.00 21.98
CA ARG A 8 -7.52 3.04 22.25
C ARG A 8 -7.44 4.13 21.18
N THR A 9 -8.08 3.90 20.03
CA THR A 9 -8.13 4.85 18.90
C THR A 9 -9.51 5.51 18.78
N THR A 10 -10.30 5.51 19.86
CA THR A 10 -11.56 6.23 19.95
C THR A 10 -11.34 7.74 20.09
N PHE A 11 -12.14 8.53 19.38
CA PHE A 11 -12.10 10.00 19.46
C PHE A 11 -13.50 10.58 19.63
N HIS A 12 -13.57 11.66 20.41
CA HIS A 12 -14.80 12.41 20.64
C HIS A 12 -14.96 13.51 19.60
N THR A 13 -16.14 13.57 19.00
CA THR A 13 -16.59 14.71 18.21
C THR A 13 -17.85 15.30 18.86
N PRO A 14 -18.23 16.56 18.54
CA PRO A 14 -19.49 17.14 19.02
C PRO A 14 -20.74 16.32 18.64
N LYS A 15 -20.64 15.44 17.63
CA LYS A 15 -21.72 14.58 17.14
C LYS A 15 -21.75 13.20 17.79
N GLY A 16 -20.70 12.79 18.50
CA GLY A 16 -20.62 11.46 19.12
C GLY A 16 -19.20 10.91 19.19
N ILE A 17 -19.11 9.66 19.67
CA ILE A 17 -17.87 8.90 19.80
C ILE A 17 -17.69 8.04 18.56
N TYR A 18 -16.53 8.18 17.92
CA TYR A 18 -16.17 7.39 16.75
C TYR A 18 -14.92 6.57 17.06
N ARG A 19 -14.82 5.41 16.41
CA ARG A 19 -13.67 4.50 16.49
C ARG A 19 -13.15 4.21 15.09
N TYR A 20 -11.85 4.15 14.93
CA TYR A 20 -11.24 3.77 13.68
C TYR A 20 -11.28 2.25 13.52
N LYS A 21 -11.82 1.75 12.39
CA LYS A 21 -11.81 0.31 12.06
C LYS A 21 -10.49 -0.18 11.47
N LEU A 22 -9.75 0.75 10.86
CA LEU A 22 -8.45 0.54 10.22
C LEU A 22 -7.45 1.47 10.90
N ILE A 23 -6.15 1.23 10.69
CA ILE A 23 -5.12 2.02 11.36
C ILE A 23 -5.19 3.48 10.83
N PRO A 24 -5.50 4.49 11.67
CA PRO A 24 -5.56 5.87 11.21
C PRO A 24 -4.18 6.44 10.91
N PHE A 25 -4.14 7.40 10.00
CA PHE A 25 -2.96 8.21 9.71
C PHE A 25 -2.54 9.05 10.92
N GLY A 26 -1.23 9.18 11.16
CA GLY A 26 -0.68 9.92 12.29
C GLY A 26 -0.40 9.11 13.55
N LEU A 27 -0.74 7.81 13.57
CA LEU A 27 -0.18 6.89 14.56
C LEU A 27 1.28 6.60 14.21
N LYS A 28 2.17 6.73 15.20
CA LYS A 28 3.62 6.47 15.05
C LYS A 28 3.98 5.09 14.48
N ASN A 29 3.07 4.12 14.66
CA ASN A 29 3.26 2.74 14.19
C ASN A 29 2.46 2.42 12.92
N ALA A 30 1.72 3.38 12.37
CA ALA A 30 0.93 3.18 11.16
C ALA A 30 1.84 2.85 9.97
N ASP A 31 2.86 3.67 9.73
CA ASP A 31 3.79 3.53 8.61
C ASP A 31 4.53 2.18 8.67
N THR A 32 5.00 1.79 9.86
CA THR A 32 5.69 0.50 10.05
C THR A 32 4.76 -0.69 9.82
N THR A 33 3.50 -0.59 10.23
CA THR A 33 2.51 -1.65 10.03
C THR A 33 2.12 -1.74 8.55
N TYR A 34 2.02 -0.59 7.88
CA TYR A 34 1.75 -0.48 6.47
C TYR A 34 2.89 -1.08 5.62
N GLN A 35 4.14 -0.69 5.92
CA GLN A 35 5.32 -1.23 5.27
C GLN A 35 5.38 -2.76 5.43
N LYS A 36 5.09 -3.29 6.62
CA LYS A 36 5.02 -4.75 6.85
C LYS A 36 3.91 -5.42 6.04
N ALA A 37 2.76 -4.77 5.88
CA ALA A 37 1.67 -5.29 5.07
C ALA A 37 2.07 -5.33 3.59
N MET A 38 2.59 -4.23 3.04
CA MET A 38 3.11 -4.21 1.68
C MET A 38 4.22 -5.24 1.46
N GLN A 39 5.14 -5.37 2.42
CA GLN A 39 6.20 -6.35 2.33
C GLN A 39 5.67 -7.79 2.28
N ARG A 40 4.68 -8.14 3.11
CA ARG A 40 4.05 -9.47 3.07
C ARG A 40 3.28 -9.73 1.78
N ILE A 41 2.58 -8.70 1.30
CA ILE A 41 1.80 -8.77 0.08
C ILE A 41 2.69 -8.97 -1.11
N PHE A 42 3.86 -8.33 -1.15
CA PHE A 42 4.77 -8.36 -2.29
C PHE A 42 5.99 -9.25 -2.06
N ASP A 43 6.03 -10.09 -1.02
CA ASP A 43 7.23 -10.83 -0.60
C ASP A 43 7.80 -11.74 -1.70
N ASP A 44 6.92 -12.32 -2.50
CA ASP A 44 7.22 -13.17 -3.66
C ASP A 44 7.81 -12.40 -4.86
N MET A 45 7.46 -11.12 -5.00
CA MET A 45 7.84 -10.22 -6.09
C MET A 45 8.91 -9.20 -5.68
N LEU A 46 9.13 -9.04 -4.38
CA LEU A 46 10.14 -8.20 -3.76
C LEU A 46 11.53 -8.64 -4.20
N HIS A 47 12.38 -7.66 -4.53
CA HIS A 47 13.74 -7.85 -5.04
C HIS A 47 13.88 -8.49 -6.43
N LYS A 48 12.78 -8.91 -7.07
CA LYS A 48 12.79 -9.33 -8.48
C LYS A 48 12.39 -8.18 -9.38
N ASN A 49 11.12 -7.75 -9.23
CA ASN A 49 10.48 -6.79 -10.10
C ASN A 49 9.85 -5.63 -9.31
N VAL A 50 9.76 -5.72 -7.98
CA VAL A 50 9.10 -4.72 -7.13
C VAL A 50 10.04 -4.29 -6.00
N GLU A 51 10.17 -2.98 -5.81
CA GLU A 51 10.84 -2.33 -4.70
C GLU A 51 9.82 -1.47 -3.95
N CYS A 52 9.66 -1.72 -2.65
CA CYS A 52 8.79 -0.92 -1.79
C CYS A 52 9.63 0.10 -1.03
N TYR A 53 9.39 1.38 -1.30
CA TYR A 53 9.82 2.50 -0.46
C TYR A 53 8.63 2.91 0.44
N VAL A 54 8.90 3.61 1.54
CA VAL A 54 7.97 3.83 2.67
C VAL A 54 6.54 4.15 2.23
N ASP A 55 6.37 5.06 1.26
CA ASP A 55 5.08 5.47 0.71
C ASP A 55 4.93 5.19 -0.80
N ASP A 56 6.01 4.75 -1.44
CA ASP A 56 6.10 4.61 -2.90
C ASP A 56 6.43 3.16 -3.28
N LEU A 57 5.57 2.55 -4.07
CA LEU A 57 5.83 1.24 -4.64
C LEU A 57 6.39 1.41 -6.06
N VAL A 58 7.62 0.96 -6.27
CA VAL A 58 8.34 1.06 -7.55
C VAL A 58 8.40 -0.32 -8.19
N VAL A 59 7.78 -0.46 -9.36
CA VAL A 59 7.77 -1.71 -10.13
C VAL A 59 8.69 -1.56 -11.35
N LYS A 60 9.65 -2.46 -11.51
CA LYS A 60 10.61 -2.50 -12.63
C LYS A 60 10.23 -3.62 -13.59
N SER A 61 10.00 -3.30 -14.87
CA SER A 61 9.77 -4.29 -15.93
C SER A 61 10.59 -3.99 -17.18
N LYS A 62 10.78 -4.97 -18.08
CA LYS A 62 11.47 -4.76 -19.37
C LYS A 62 10.52 -4.33 -20.49
N LYS A 63 9.24 -4.68 -20.40
CA LYS A 63 8.19 -4.34 -21.36
C LYS A 63 6.92 -3.89 -20.65
N ARG A 64 6.12 -3.09 -21.34
CA ARG A 64 4.88 -2.52 -20.80
C ARG A 64 3.77 -3.58 -20.72
N GLU A 65 3.73 -4.50 -21.68
CA GLU A 65 2.74 -5.59 -21.69
C GLU A 65 2.98 -6.56 -20.52
N ASP A 66 4.24 -6.93 -20.32
CA ASP A 66 4.66 -7.81 -19.22
C ASP A 66 4.40 -7.14 -17.85
N HIS A 67 4.54 -5.82 -17.75
CA HIS A 67 4.23 -5.07 -16.52
C HIS A 67 2.79 -5.28 -16.04
N PHE A 68 1.82 -5.20 -16.97
CA PHE A 68 0.41 -5.33 -16.61
C PHE A 68 0.08 -6.76 -16.17
N HIS A 69 0.73 -7.75 -16.78
CA HIS A 69 0.46 -9.15 -16.47
C HIS A 69 1.19 -9.62 -15.21
N ASP A 70 2.44 -9.23 -15.02
CA ASP A 70 3.29 -9.69 -13.91
C ASP A 70 3.01 -8.97 -12.60
N PHE A 71 2.53 -7.72 -12.66
CA PHE A 71 2.26 -6.93 -11.46
C PHE A 71 0.75 -6.73 -11.21
N PHE A 72 0.01 -6.29 -12.23
CA PHE A 72 -1.39 -5.86 -12.04
C PHE A 72 -2.32 -7.05 -11.75
N ARG A 73 -2.09 -8.19 -12.42
CA ARG A 73 -2.89 -9.41 -12.23
C ARG A 73 -2.74 -9.97 -10.80
N PRO A 74 -1.52 -10.29 -10.30
CA PRO A 74 -1.35 -10.76 -8.92
C PRO A 74 -1.62 -9.69 -7.84
N CYS A 75 -1.60 -8.40 -8.16
CA CYS A 75 -2.12 -7.35 -7.28
C CYS A 75 -3.63 -7.43 -7.10
N CYS A 76 -4.36 -7.64 -8.20
CA CYS A 76 -5.82 -7.65 -8.19
C CYS A 76 -6.40 -8.87 -7.43
N ASP A 77 -5.67 -9.98 -7.42
CA ASP A 77 -6.05 -11.21 -6.69
C ASP A 77 -5.70 -11.15 -5.19
N ARG A 78 -4.79 -10.25 -4.77
CA ARG A 78 -4.39 -10.09 -3.36
C ARG A 78 -5.33 -9.16 -2.61
N GLU A 79 -6.43 -9.72 -2.11
CA GLU A 79 -7.30 -9.03 -1.14
C GLU A 79 -6.67 -9.00 0.26
N GLU A 80 -5.87 -7.97 0.54
CA GLU A 80 -5.50 -7.65 1.92
C GLU A 80 -6.40 -6.54 2.48
N PRO A 81 -7.05 -6.74 3.64
CA PRO A 81 -7.94 -5.75 4.24
C PRO A 81 -7.24 -4.42 4.58
N LEU A 82 -5.91 -4.43 4.72
CA LEU A 82 -5.10 -3.21 4.87
C LEU A 82 -4.92 -2.45 3.55
N LEU A 83 -4.88 -3.13 2.40
CA LEU A 83 -4.82 -2.45 1.09
C LEU A 83 -6.13 -1.74 0.74
N ARG A 84 -7.29 -2.23 1.25
CA ARG A 84 -8.57 -1.50 1.09
C ARG A 84 -8.57 -0.13 1.74
N SER A 85 -7.70 0.10 2.72
CA SER A 85 -7.48 1.42 3.30
C SER A 85 -6.59 2.30 2.45
N LEU A 86 -6.12 1.87 1.28
CA LEU A 86 -5.24 2.68 0.43
C LEU A 86 -5.90 2.91 -0.92
N LEU A 87 -5.82 4.15 -1.36
CA LEU A 87 -6.16 4.55 -2.70
C LEU A 87 -4.86 4.71 -3.50
N VAL A 88 -4.78 4.06 -4.66
CA VAL A 88 -3.75 4.41 -5.64
C VAL A 88 -4.06 5.83 -6.12
N ARG A 89 -3.23 6.78 -5.73
CA ARG A 89 -3.41 8.21 -6.00
C ARG A 89 -2.90 8.58 -7.38
N SER A 90 -1.77 8.00 -7.79
CA SER A 90 -1.19 8.21 -9.11
C SER A 90 -0.30 7.04 -9.49
N VAL A 91 -0.26 6.77 -10.80
CA VAL A 91 0.67 5.82 -11.40
C VAL A 91 1.50 6.59 -12.41
N SER A 92 2.82 6.67 -12.19
CA SER A 92 3.76 7.34 -13.08
C SER A 92 4.66 6.30 -13.73
N LEU A 93 4.87 6.38 -15.05
CA LEU A 93 5.82 5.51 -15.75
C LEU A 93 7.06 6.30 -16.15
N SER A 94 8.21 5.82 -15.72
CA SER A 94 9.53 6.40 -15.96
C SER A 94 10.42 5.39 -16.66
N LEU A 95 11.11 5.78 -17.75
CA LEU A 95 12.01 4.87 -18.46
C LEU A 95 13.44 5.04 -17.92
N VAL A 96 13.93 4.05 -17.17
CA VAL A 96 15.26 4.05 -16.55
C VAL A 96 16.15 3.05 -17.28
N GLY A 97 16.90 3.56 -18.28
CA GLY A 97 17.76 2.74 -19.12
C GLY A 97 16.96 1.76 -20.00
N LYS A 98 17.11 0.45 -19.77
CA LYS A 98 16.36 -0.62 -20.47
C LYS A 98 15.11 -1.09 -19.72
N TYR A 99 14.79 -0.45 -18.59
CA TYR A 99 13.68 -0.84 -17.72
C TYR A 99 12.63 0.27 -17.68
N ILE A 100 11.37 -0.14 -17.60
CA ILE A 100 10.23 0.71 -17.31
C ILE A 100 10.01 0.62 -15.79
N CYS A 101 10.17 1.74 -15.10
CA CYS A 101 9.80 1.91 -13.71
C CYS A 101 8.37 2.45 -13.64
N CYS A 102 7.55 1.87 -12.76
CA CYS A 102 6.19 2.30 -12.49
C CYS A 102 6.11 2.69 -11.02
N ASP A 103 5.99 3.99 -10.77
CA ASP A 103 5.89 4.57 -9.44
C ASP A 103 4.41 4.67 -9.09
N ILE A 104 3.99 3.87 -8.11
CA ILE A 104 2.63 3.82 -7.62
C ILE A 104 2.61 4.57 -6.30
N ALA A 105 2.07 5.79 -6.34
CA ALA A 105 1.81 6.55 -5.14
C ALA A 105 0.51 6.05 -4.52
N VAL A 106 0.61 5.57 -3.29
CA VAL A 106 -0.52 5.06 -2.51
C VAL A 106 -0.76 6.00 -1.35
N VAL A 107 -2.01 6.41 -1.16
CA VAL A 107 -2.41 7.22 -0.01
C VAL A 107 -3.45 6.48 0.80
N PRO A 108 -3.35 6.50 2.14
CA PRO A 108 -4.40 5.93 2.97
C PRO A 108 -5.71 6.71 2.78
N PHE A 109 -6.81 5.99 2.58
CA PHE A 109 -8.18 6.45 2.56
C PHE A 109 -8.53 7.01 3.95
N GLN A 110 -8.88 8.30 3.97
CA GLN A 110 -9.03 9.10 5.17
C GLN A 110 -10.48 9.12 5.67
#